data_AF-A0A2S2NTA6-F1
#
_entry.id   AF-A0A2S2NTA6-F1
#
_cell.length_a   1.000
_cell.length_b   1.000
_cell.length_c   1.000
_cell.angle_alpha   90.00
_cell.angle_beta   90.00
_cell.angle_gamma   90.00
#
_symmetry.space_group_name_H-M   'P 1'
#
loop_
_entity.id
_entity.type
_entity.pdbx_description
1 polymer ?
#
loop_
_entity_poly.entity_id
_entity_poly.type
_entity_poly.pdbx_seq_one_letter_code
_entity_poly.pdbx_strand_id
1 'polypeptide(L)'
;AIPRIGIENDQLDWSVIRTMIRFVFKDLKIEVHIHPQAELKESENQQVLAQYHSSPLGGHREINQTVKRIQTQFNWEGLADDVKEFVSKCPSCQIYKTCNRNVKKPMIISTTAMEPFEKVFIDVVGPLP
;
A
#
# COMPACT_ATOMS: atom_id res chain seq x y z
N ALA A 1 -17.43 0.69 2.51
CA ALA A 1 -16.54 0.86 3.67
C ALA A 1 -17.40 1.39 4.80
N ILE A 2 -17.40 0.74 5.97
CA ILE A 2 -18.21 1.18 7.11
C ILE A 2 -17.59 2.49 7.64
N PRO A 3 -18.35 3.60 7.73
CA PRO A 3 -17.87 4.84 8.33
C PRO A 3 -17.48 4.62 9.80
N ARG A 4 -16.35 5.18 10.23
CA ARG A 4 -15.74 4.87 11.54
C ARG A 4 -16.25 5.74 12.66
N ILE A 5 -16.91 5.08 13.60
CA ILE A 5 -17.36 5.65 14.87
C ILE A 5 -16.23 6.44 15.55
N GLY A 6 -16.35 7.77 15.63
CA GLY A 6 -15.59 8.62 16.56
C GLY A 6 -14.69 9.64 15.88
N ILE A 7 -14.57 9.58 14.57
CA ILE A 7 -13.80 10.52 13.75
C ILE A 7 -14.84 11.19 12.86
N GLU A 8 -14.87 12.52 12.77
CA GLU A 8 -15.84 13.32 11.98
C GLU A 8 -16.00 12.92 10.49
N ASN A 9 -15.27 11.89 10.04
CA ASN A 9 -15.38 11.19 8.76
C ASN A 9 -16.41 10.03 8.74
N ASP A 10 -17.17 9.80 9.80
CA ASP A 10 -18.25 8.80 9.82
C ASP A 10 -19.61 9.32 9.38
N GLN A 11 -19.70 10.60 8.99
CA GLN A 11 -20.96 11.28 8.68
C GLN A 11 -21.94 11.27 9.86
N LEU A 12 -21.45 10.97 11.06
CA LEU A 12 -22.25 10.96 12.28
C LEU A 12 -22.05 12.29 13.01
N ASP A 13 -23.16 12.91 13.40
CA ASP A 13 -23.11 14.07 14.26
C ASP A 13 -22.78 13.61 15.70
N TRP A 14 -21.49 13.65 16.02
CA TRP A 14 -20.97 13.26 17.33
C TRP A 14 -21.55 14.06 18.49
N SER A 15 -22.03 15.28 18.24
CA SER A 15 -22.71 16.08 19.26
C SER A 15 -24.06 15.47 19.62
N VAL A 16 -24.81 15.01 18.61
CA VAL A 16 -26.10 14.34 18.76
C VAL A 16 -25.90 12.95 19.37
N ILE A 17 -24.97 12.15 18.86
CA ILE A 17 -24.71 10.80 19.37
C ILE A 17 -24.28 10.83 20.83
N ARG A 18 -23.38 11.74 21.21
CA ARG A 18 -22.96 11.88 22.61
C ARG A 18 -24.13 12.25 23.51
N THR A 19 -25.06 13.06 23.02
CA THR A 19 -26.31 13.41 23.73
C THR A 19 -27.22 12.19 23.88
N MET A 20 -27.40 11.40 22.81
CA MET A 20 -28.19 10.17 22.85
C MET A 20 -27.60 9.13 23.82
N ILE A 21 -26.29 8.88 23.76
CA ILE A 21 -25.60 7.96 24.67
C ILE A 21 -25.80 8.40 26.12
N ARG A 22 -25.57 9.69 26.42
CA ARG A 22 -25.80 10.22 27.78
C ARG A 22 -27.25 10.07 28.24
N PHE A 23 -28.22 10.24 27.36
CA PHE A 23 -29.64 10.11 27.70
C PHE A 23 -30.04 8.66 27.95
N VAL A 24 -29.66 7.74 27.06
CA VAL A 24 -30.01 6.31 27.14
C VAL A 24 -29.38 5.65 28.37
N PHE A 25 -28.14 6.00 28.68
CA PHE A 25 -27.40 5.39 29.80
C PHE A 25 -27.46 6.21 31.10
N LYS A 26 -28.29 7.26 31.20
CA LYS A 26 -28.26 8.23 32.31
C LYS A 26 -28.47 7.61 33.70
N ASP A 27 -29.33 6.59 33.78
CA ASP A 27 -29.72 5.94 35.04
C ASP A 27 -28.98 4.60 35.25
N LEU A 28 -28.08 4.25 34.34
CA LEU A 28 -27.28 3.05 34.39
C LEU A 28 -25.89 3.39 34.93
N LYS A 29 -25.37 2.59 35.85
CA LYS A 29 -23.98 2.69 36.34
C LYS A 29 -23.00 2.09 35.33
N ILE A 30 -23.06 2.56 34.08
CA ILE A 30 -22.21 2.12 32.98
C ILE A 30 -21.33 3.28 32.54
N GLU A 31 -20.02 3.04 32.49
CA GLU A 31 -19.06 3.99 31.93
C GLU A 31 -18.86 3.66 30.45
N VAL A 32 -19.07 4.65 29.58
CA VAL A 32 -18.92 4.49 28.12
C VAL A 32 -17.68 5.25 27.67
N HIS A 33 -16.64 4.50 27.30
CA HIS A 33 -15.40 5.05 26.76
C HIS A 33 -15.45 5.04 25.23
N ILE A 34 -15.16 6.18 24.59
CA ILE A 34 -15.10 6.32 23.13
C ILE A 34 -13.65 6.65 22.78
N HIS A 35 -12.97 5.74 22.10
CA HIS A 35 -11.57 5.89 21.71
C HIS A 35 -11.46 6.20 20.20
N PRO A 36 -11.23 7.46 19.80
CA PRO A 36 -11.03 7.83 18.40
C PRO A 36 -9.61 7.47 17.96
N GLN A 37 -9.46 6.33 17.28
CA GLN A 37 -8.18 5.75 16.81
C GLN A 37 -7.15 5.48 17.92
N ALA A 38 -6.47 4.33 17.83
CA ALA A 38 -5.38 4.04 18.74
C ALA A 38 -4.18 4.94 18.38
N GLU A 39 -3.78 5.82 19.29
CA GLU A 39 -2.46 6.45 19.25
C GLU A 39 -1.41 5.34 19.41
N LEU A 40 -0.73 5.02 18.31
CA LEU A 40 0.36 4.05 18.32
C LEU A 40 1.63 4.71 18.86
N LYS A 41 2.42 3.93 19.61
CA LYS A 41 3.81 4.31 19.88
C LYS A 41 4.64 4.05 18.62
N GLU A 42 5.64 4.89 18.34
CA GLU A 42 6.55 4.70 17.18
C GLU A 42 7.15 3.29 17.11
N SER A 43 7.39 2.65 18.25
CA SER A 43 7.89 1.26 18.34
C SER A 43 6.96 0.23 17.70
N GLU A 44 5.67 0.51 17.61
CA GLU A 44 4.63 -0.40 17.10
C GLU A 44 4.39 -0.20 15.60
N ASN A 45 4.78 0.95 15.02
CA ASN A 45 4.58 1.27 13.62
C ASN A 45 5.19 0.18 12.71
N GLN A 46 6.39 -0.30 13.02
CA GLN A 46 7.05 -1.34 12.24
C GLN A 46 6.29 -2.67 12.26
N GLN A 47 5.70 -3.03 13.42
CA GLN A 47 4.91 -4.25 13.53
C GLN A 47 3.62 -4.14 12.71
N VAL A 48 2.96 -2.99 12.75
CA VAL A 48 1.77 -2.70 11.93
C VAL A 48 2.12 -2.78 10.44
N LEU A 49 3.20 -2.13 10.01
CA LEU A 49 3.66 -2.19 8.61
C LEU A 49 3.91 -3.63 8.16
N ALA A 50 4.61 -4.43 8.97
CA ALA A 50 4.88 -5.83 8.66
C ALA A 50 3.60 -6.67 8.59
N GLN A 51 2.65 -6.48 9.51
CA GLN A 51 1.38 -7.21 9.49
C GLN A 51 0.51 -6.83 8.30
N TYR A 52 0.43 -5.56 7.95
CA TYR A 52 -0.48 -5.09 6.90
C TYR A 52 0.10 -5.26 5.49
N HIS A 53 1.43 -5.41 5.36
CA HIS A 53 2.09 -5.62 4.07
C HIS A 53 2.59 -7.05 3.87
N SER A 54 3.42 -7.56 4.78
CA SER A 54 4.19 -8.80 4.60
C SER A 54 3.47 -10.05 5.07
N SER A 55 2.40 -9.93 5.86
CA SER A 55 1.62 -11.10 6.26
C SER A 55 0.87 -11.71 5.07
N PRO A 56 0.47 -12.99 5.14
CA PRO A 56 -0.40 -13.61 4.13
C PRO A 56 -1.69 -12.83 3.88
N LEU A 57 -2.23 -12.19 4.92
CA LEU A 57 -3.42 -11.33 4.81
C LEU A 57 -3.09 -9.97 4.17
N GLY A 58 -1.89 -9.45 4.41
CA GLY A 58 -1.38 -8.21 3.83
C GLY A 58 -1.13 -8.32 2.33
N GLY A 59 -0.54 -9.44 1.90
CA GLY A 59 -0.45 -9.85 0.50
C GLY A 59 0.43 -8.94 -0.38
N HIS A 60 1.44 -8.29 0.20
CA HIS A 60 2.41 -7.46 -0.52
C HIS A 60 1.79 -6.39 -1.45
N ARG A 61 0.64 -5.84 -1.04
CA ARG A 61 -0.13 -4.86 -1.80
C ARG A 61 0.67 -3.60 -2.14
N GLU A 62 0.13 -2.83 -3.09
CA GLU A 62 0.65 -1.52 -3.44
C GLU A 62 0.65 -0.55 -2.26
N ILE A 63 1.49 0.48 -2.33
CA ILE A 63 1.66 1.50 -1.29
C ILE A 63 0.30 2.11 -0.93
N ASN A 64 -0.43 2.64 -1.91
CA ASN A 64 -1.72 3.30 -1.69
C ASN A 64 -2.77 2.38 -1.06
N GLN A 65 -2.78 1.09 -1.43
CA GLN A 65 -3.71 0.12 -0.84
C GLN A 65 -3.33 -0.20 0.60
N THR A 66 -2.03 -0.34 0.88
CA THR A 66 -1.50 -0.62 2.22
C THR A 66 -1.78 0.56 3.15
N VAL A 67 -1.52 1.80 2.70
CA VAL A 67 -1.87 3.04 3.43
C VAL A 67 -3.36 3.08 3.76
N LYS A 68 -4.25 2.93 2.76
CA LYS A 68 -5.70 2.93 2.99
C LYS A 68 -6.13 1.89 4.02
N ARG A 69 -5.53 0.70 3.97
CA ARG A 69 -5.85 -0.40 4.87
C ARG A 69 -5.38 -0.15 6.30
N ILE A 70 -4.18 0.41 6.48
CA ILE A 70 -3.65 0.79 7.80
C ILE A 70 -4.46 1.95 8.37
N GLN A 71 -4.71 2.98 7.56
CA GLN A 71 -5.56 4.12 7.91
C GLN A 71 -6.87 3.64 8.50
N THR A 72 -7.43 2.56 7.95
CA THR A 72 -8.09 1.46 8.70
C THR A 72 -8.42 1.64 10.18
N GLN A 73 -7.38 1.40 10.95
CA GLN A 73 -7.42 1.15 12.38
C GLN A 73 -6.42 2.07 13.09
N PHE A 74 -5.41 2.54 12.34
CA PHE A 74 -4.28 3.28 12.86
C PHE A 74 -4.03 4.50 11.98
N ASN A 75 -3.63 5.60 12.58
CA ASN A 75 -3.19 6.79 11.86
C ASN A 75 -2.07 7.45 12.66
N TRP A 76 -1.00 7.83 11.96
CA TRP A 76 0.11 8.56 12.54
C TRP A 76 0.68 9.53 11.51
N GLU A 77 1.42 10.53 11.99
CA GLU A 77 2.10 11.50 11.14
C GLU A 77 3.17 10.79 10.30
N GLY A 78 3.19 11.01 8.99
CA GLY A 78 4.16 10.34 8.10
C GLY A 78 3.80 8.91 7.67
N LEU A 79 2.61 8.39 8.00
CA LEU A 79 2.17 7.03 7.62
C LEU A 79 2.42 6.68 6.14
N ALA A 80 2.13 7.59 5.22
CA ALA A 80 2.31 7.34 3.79
C ALA A 80 3.79 7.17 3.41
N ASP A 81 4.66 7.96 4.02
CA ASP A 81 6.11 7.92 3.79
C ASP A 81 6.72 6.66 4.41
N ASP A 82 6.31 6.31 5.62
CA ASP A 82 6.72 5.07 6.30
C ASP A 82 6.33 3.82 5.49
N VAL A 83 5.09 3.77 5.00
CA VAL A 83 4.64 2.66 4.14
C VAL A 83 5.45 2.62 2.85
N LYS A 84 5.70 3.77 2.23
CA LYS A 84 6.49 3.85 1.00
C LYS A 84 7.92 3.34 1.23
N GLU A 85 8.57 3.77 2.30
CA GLU A 85 9.91 3.32 2.68
C GLU A 85 9.91 1.80 2.95
N PHE A 86 8.97 1.31 3.73
CA PHE A 86 8.85 -0.12 4.08
C PHE A 86 8.67 -0.99 2.84
N VAL A 87 7.74 -0.63 1.96
CA VAL A 87 7.47 -1.36 0.71
C VAL A 87 8.68 -1.29 -0.24
N SER A 88 9.39 -0.15 -0.28
CA SER A 88 10.60 -0.01 -1.08
C SER A 88 11.71 -0.96 -0.64
N LYS A 89 11.81 -1.27 0.66
CA LYS A 89 12.80 -2.18 1.23
C LYS A 89 12.36 -3.66 1.25
N CYS A 90 11.13 -3.96 0.85
CA CYS A 90 10.58 -5.33 0.88
C CYS A 90 11.22 -6.22 -0.21
N PRO A 91 11.97 -7.30 0.15
CA PRO A 91 12.65 -8.14 -0.83
C PRO A 91 11.70 -8.84 -1.81
N SER A 92 10.58 -9.37 -1.33
CA SER A 92 9.57 -10.01 -2.17
C SER A 92 9.01 -9.04 -3.21
N CYS A 93 8.70 -7.80 -2.80
CA CYS A 93 8.24 -6.79 -3.73
C CYS A 93 9.30 -6.43 -4.77
N GLN A 94 10.57 -6.32 -4.38
CA GLN A 94 11.66 -5.98 -5.31
C GLN A 94 11.93 -7.06 -6.35
N ILE A 95 11.76 -8.34 -5.99
CA ILE A 95 12.00 -9.48 -6.89
C ILE A 95 10.82 -9.68 -7.85
N TYR A 96 9.59 -9.64 -7.32
CA TYR A 96 8.41 -10.07 -8.07
C TYR A 96 7.61 -8.94 -8.71
N LYS A 97 7.78 -7.68 -8.29
CA LYS A 97 7.06 -6.57 -8.92
C LYS A 97 7.71 -6.22 -10.25
N THR A 98 6.90 -6.17 -11.29
CA THR A 98 7.31 -5.67 -12.60
C THR A 98 7.78 -4.21 -12.48
N CYS A 99 9.05 -3.97 -12.80
CA CYS A 99 9.56 -2.61 -12.92
C CYS A 99 8.87 -1.91 -14.11
N ASN A 100 7.97 -0.97 -13.83
CA ASN A 100 7.38 -0.08 -14.85
C ASN A 100 8.39 0.95 -15.40
N ARG A 101 9.66 0.86 -15.00
CA ARG A 101 10.71 1.68 -15.62
C ARG A 101 10.82 1.24 -17.08
N ASN A 102 10.63 2.18 -17.99
CA ASN A 102 10.79 1.93 -19.42
C ASN A 102 12.30 1.75 -19.69
N VAL A 103 12.81 0.53 -19.50
CA VAL A 103 14.21 0.16 -19.78
C VAL A 103 14.42 -0.10 -21.27
N LYS A 104 13.37 0.05 -22.10
CA LYS A 104 13.49 -0.07 -23.55
C LYS A 104 14.45 1.02 -24.03
N LYS A 105 15.64 0.60 -24.43
CA LYS A 105 16.55 1.46 -25.18
C LYS A 105 15.84 1.84 -26.49
N PRO A 106 16.01 3.08 -26.98
CA PRO A 106 15.52 3.44 -28.29
C PRO A 106 16.06 2.43 -29.31
N MET A 107 15.22 2.01 -30.24
CA MET A 107 15.66 1.15 -31.34
C MET A 107 16.74 1.90 -32.12
N ILE A 108 17.95 1.36 -32.12
CA ILE A 108 19.05 1.90 -32.92
C ILE A 108 18.99 1.19 -34.27
N ILE A 109 18.82 1.95 -35.34
CA ILE A 109 18.89 1.42 -36.70
C ILE A 109 20.34 1.05 -36.96
N SER A 110 20.59 -0.22 -37.30
CA SER A 110 21.92 -0.67 -37.71
C SER A 110 22.34 0.04 -39.00
N THR A 111 23.64 0.28 -39.18
CA THR A 111 24.14 0.94 -40.40
C THR A 111 23.86 0.08 -41.63
N THR A 112 23.37 0.71 -42.70
CA THR A 112 23.18 0.06 -44.00
C THR A 112 24.53 -0.39 -44.56
N ALA A 113 24.61 -1.59 -45.11
CA ALA A 113 25.79 -2.04 -45.85
C ALA A 113 25.91 -1.25 -47.16
N MET A 114 27.10 -0.74 -47.44
CA MET A 114 27.47 0.00 -48.65
C MET A 114 28.11 -0.89 -49.70
N GLU A 115 28.70 -2.02 -49.32
CA GLU A 115 29.35 -2.97 -50.23
C GLU A 115 28.86 -4.42 -50.06
N PRO A 116 28.93 -5.25 -51.12
CA PRO A 116 28.64 -6.68 -51.00
C PRO A 116 29.48 -7.35 -49.91
N PHE A 117 28.85 -8.21 -49.11
CA PHE A 117 29.48 -8.95 -48.01
C PHE A 117 30.01 -8.12 -46.83
N GLU A 118 29.68 -6.82 -46.74
CA GLU A 118 30.08 -5.98 -45.61
C GLU A 118 29.45 -6.44 -44.27
N LYS A 119 28.20 -6.93 -44.30
CA LYS A 119 27.47 -7.38 -43.11
C LYS A 119 26.74 -8.69 -43.39
N VAL A 120 26.94 -9.69 -42.53
CA VAL A 120 26.28 -10.99 -42.57
C VAL A 120 25.60 -11.26 -41.23
N PHE A 121 24.29 -11.50 -41.26
CA PHE A 121 23.51 -11.90 -40.09
C PHE A 121 23.13 -13.37 -40.25
N ILE A 122 23.47 -14.18 -39.26
CA ILE A 122 23.19 -15.62 -39.25
C ILE A 122 22.42 -15.91 -37.98
N ASP A 123 21.31 -16.63 -38.12
CA ASP A 123 20.50 -17.09 -37.00
C ASP A 123 20.26 -18.60 -37.13
N VAL A 124 20.06 -19.27 -35.99
CA VAL A 124 19.84 -20.72 -35.95
C VAL A 124 18.35 -20.98 -35.72
N VAL A 125 17.78 -21.84 -36.55
CA VAL A 125 16.38 -22.26 -36.42
C VAL A 125 16.30 -23.61 -35.71
N GLY A 126 15.46 -23.73 -34.68
CA GLY A 126 15.17 -25.00 -34.03
C GLY A 126 14.19 -24.95 -32.84
N PRO A 127 13.74 -26.12 -32.35
CA PRO A 127 14.02 -27.46 -32.88
C PRO A 127 13.19 -27.77 -34.15
N LEU A 128 13.82 -28.44 -35.12
CA LEU A 128 13.19 -28.94 -36.34
C LEU A 128 12.75 -30.41 -36.14
N PRO A 129 11.73 -30.89 -36.89
CA PRO A 129 11.16 -32.24 -36.73
C PRO A 129 12.16 -33.38 -36.91
#